data_AF-A0A6S7JCY6-F1
#
_entry.id   AF-A0A6S7JCY6-F1
#
_cell.length_a   1.000
_cell.length_b   1.000
_cell.length_c   1.000
_cell.angle_alpha   90.00
_cell.angle_beta   90.00
_cell.angle_gamma   90.00
#
_symmetry.space_group_name_H-M   'P 1'
#
loop_
_entity.id
_entity.type
_entity.pdbx_description
1 polymer ?
#
loop_
_entity_poly.entity_id
_entity_poly.type
_entity_poly.pdbx_seq_one_letter_code
_entity_poly.pdbx_strand_id
1 'polypeptide(L)'
;NMSGVQEGSVVNDLVILSPQYLVDIMTSIHDVPKDRNFQRQFSDEFRKLETKGRIDSHVLEYVWKNKEVNAEILVELLSCFNILYPLSNEKEIGEQSGTEYIIPCMLKNRSDERCEKRWQKACETWKGEWDKEHHFVFDFGRFLPPALFHYLLVHIYRHSCKTKAIKPTIERQTAIFSFSNQFLFRLKLVPEHCQIWVYSRCKKGENFLDLAHILRKKVSEICQQYFKYLKFVFGPVCPRENCPGATFHVENIQRPCESSSSESEENSQSSDGSETETEDNANQKVVGATAANQNERRRHVIPINLDSFDPPYWCQEVDLSENLKDWDPALTASDEVIVTLNTRNL
;
A
#
# COMPACT_ATOMS: atom_id res chain seq x y z
N ASN A 1 21.80 46.57 -14.75
CA ASN A 1 22.25 45.63 -15.80
C ASN A 1 21.49 44.31 -15.68
N MET A 2 20.24 44.32 -16.10
CA MET A 2 19.45 43.12 -16.38
C MET A 2 18.87 43.33 -17.78
N SER A 3 19.40 42.62 -18.77
CA SER A 3 18.82 42.56 -20.11
C SER A 3 19.47 41.38 -20.83
N GLY A 4 18.72 40.30 -21.03
CA GLY A 4 19.16 39.20 -21.87
C GLY A 4 18.72 37.81 -21.42
N VAL A 5 17.43 37.61 -21.16
CA VAL A 5 16.84 36.29 -21.33
C VAL A 5 15.73 36.45 -22.36
N GLN A 6 15.93 35.88 -23.55
CA GLN A 6 14.94 35.87 -24.61
C GLN A 6 13.75 35.01 -24.14
N GLU A 7 12.59 35.64 -23.93
CA GLU A 7 11.32 34.98 -23.59
C GLU A 7 10.84 33.96 -24.64
N GLY A 8 11.45 33.96 -25.84
CA GLY A 8 11.05 33.11 -26.97
C GLY A 8 11.57 31.67 -26.96
N SER A 9 12.51 31.28 -26.08
CA SER A 9 13.07 29.91 -26.10
C SER A 9 12.34 28.91 -25.20
N VAL A 10 11.59 29.39 -24.20
CA VAL A 10 10.93 28.50 -23.21
C VAL A 10 9.58 27.99 -23.72
N VAL A 11 8.93 28.73 -24.63
CA VAL A 11 7.58 28.42 -25.14
C VAL A 11 7.59 27.33 -26.23
N ASN A 12 8.70 27.17 -26.97
CA ASN A 12 8.79 26.19 -28.07
C ASN A 12 8.90 24.73 -27.60
N ASP A 13 9.30 24.51 -26.36
CA ASP A 13 9.36 23.18 -25.73
C ASP A 13 8.10 22.87 -24.89
N LEU A 14 7.09 23.75 -24.93
CA LEU A 14 5.92 23.68 -24.08
C LEU A 14 4.82 22.84 -24.77
N VAL A 15 4.80 21.55 -24.48
CA VAL A 15 3.77 20.63 -24.99
C VAL A 15 2.47 20.83 -24.20
N ILE A 16 1.53 21.58 -24.78
CA ILE A 16 0.17 21.71 -24.23
C ILE A 16 -0.65 20.53 -24.72
N LEU A 17 -0.91 19.57 -23.84
CA LEU A 17 -1.77 18.43 -24.14
C LEU A 17 -3.20 18.71 -23.72
N SER A 18 -4.15 18.43 -24.62
CA SER A 18 -5.55 18.41 -24.22
C SER A 18 -5.77 17.27 -23.21
N PRO A 19 -6.59 17.46 -22.16
CA PRO A 19 -6.90 16.39 -21.21
C PRO A 19 -7.45 15.13 -21.89
N GLN A 20 -8.25 15.30 -22.96
CA GLN A 20 -8.76 14.19 -23.75
C GLN A 20 -7.64 13.40 -24.42
N TYR A 21 -6.62 14.08 -24.97
CA TYR A 21 -5.49 13.39 -25.58
C TYR A 21 -4.72 12.53 -24.58
N LEU A 22 -4.54 13.01 -23.34
CA LEU A 22 -3.93 12.21 -22.27
C LEU A 22 -4.78 10.96 -21.94
N VAL A 23 -6.11 11.12 -21.89
CA VAL A 23 -7.02 9.98 -21.75
C VAL A 23 -6.85 8.99 -22.89
N ASP A 24 -6.79 9.46 -24.14
CA ASP A 24 -6.64 8.62 -25.33
C ASP A 24 -5.28 7.88 -25.37
N ILE A 25 -4.24 8.47 -24.81
CA ILE A 25 -2.94 7.82 -24.63
C ILE A 25 -3.06 6.69 -23.60
N MET A 26 -3.67 6.96 -22.44
CA MET A 26 -3.84 5.98 -21.37
C MET A 26 -4.73 4.82 -21.81
N THR A 27 -5.86 5.10 -22.47
CA THR A 27 -6.78 4.07 -22.98
C THR A 27 -6.12 3.22 -24.05
N SER A 28 -5.27 3.79 -24.92
CA SER A 28 -4.55 3.00 -25.93
C SER A 28 -3.61 1.95 -25.35
N ILE A 29 -3.12 2.11 -24.12
CA ILE A 29 -2.30 1.09 -23.45
C ILE A 29 -3.20 -0.04 -22.92
N HIS A 30 -4.40 0.30 -22.46
CA HIS A 30 -5.38 -0.66 -21.95
C HIS A 30 -6.08 -1.45 -23.05
N ASP A 31 -6.43 -0.80 -24.15
CA ASP A 31 -7.22 -1.38 -25.22
C ASP A 31 -6.32 -2.08 -26.24
N VAL A 32 -6.25 -3.41 -26.15
CA VAL A 32 -5.50 -4.26 -27.09
C VAL A 32 -5.94 -3.96 -28.53
N PRO A 33 -5.02 -3.58 -29.43
CA PRO A 33 -5.37 -3.42 -30.84
C PRO A 33 -5.89 -4.76 -31.40
N LYS A 34 -7.13 -4.75 -31.91
CA LYS A 34 -7.77 -5.93 -32.53
C LYS A 34 -7.18 -6.30 -33.90
N ASP A 35 -6.13 -5.61 -34.33
CA ASP A 35 -5.46 -5.88 -35.60
C ASP A 35 -4.78 -7.26 -35.57
N ARG A 36 -4.99 -8.05 -36.62
CA ARG A 36 -4.36 -9.37 -36.78
C ARG A 36 -2.84 -9.29 -36.89
N ASN A 37 -2.32 -8.23 -37.51
CA ASN A 37 -0.87 -8.02 -37.61
C ASN A 37 -0.28 -7.71 -36.24
N PHE A 38 -0.99 -6.90 -35.46
CA PHE A 38 -0.64 -6.60 -34.08
C PHE A 38 -0.57 -7.87 -33.22
N GLN A 39 -1.63 -8.68 -33.24
CA GLN A 39 -1.68 -9.93 -32.48
C GLN A 39 -0.59 -10.92 -32.91
N ARG A 40 -0.23 -10.97 -34.20
CA ARG A 40 0.84 -11.86 -34.68
C ARG A 40 2.23 -11.43 -34.21
N GLN A 41 2.46 -10.13 -34.09
CA GLN A 41 3.78 -9.58 -33.79
C GLN A 41 4.04 -9.43 -32.27
N PHE A 42 3.01 -9.09 -31.49
CA PHE A 42 3.17 -8.68 -30.08
C PHE A 42 2.31 -9.50 -29.10
N SER A 43 1.83 -10.70 -29.49
CA SER A 43 0.96 -11.51 -28.62
C SER A 43 1.59 -11.80 -27.27
N ASP A 44 2.89 -12.04 -27.22
CA ASP A 44 3.58 -12.43 -26.00
C ASP A 44 3.77 -11.26 -25.04
N GLU A 45 4.15 -10.09 -25.58
CA GLU A 45 4.30 -8.86 -24.82
C GLU A 45 2.95 -8.35 -24.31
N PHE A 46 1.88 -8.46 -25.09
CA PHE A 46 0.55 -8.12 -24.62
C PHE A 46 0.03 -9.09 -23.57
N ARG A 47 0.25 -10.40 -23.76
CA ARG A 47 -0.04 -11.39 -22.73
C ARG A 47 0.75 -11.10 -21.44
N LYS A 48 1.97 -10.60 -21.54
CA LYS A 48 2.79 -10.17 -20.41
C LYS A 48 2.20 -8.92 -19.72
N LEU A 49 1.69 -7.96 -20.48
CA LEU A 49 0.94 -6.83 -19.93
C LEU A 49 -0.31 -7.31 -19.19
N GLU A 50 -1.12 -8.16 -19.80
CA GLU A 50 -2.35 -8.68 -19.20
C GLU A 50 -2.08 -9.54 -17.96
N THR A 51 -1.02 -10.34 -17.96
CA THR A 51 -0.78 -11.31 -16.88
C THR A 51 0.13 -10.79 -15.77
N LYS A 52 0.94 -9.76 -16.04
CA LYS A 52 1.95 -9.22 -15.11
C LYS A 52 1.92 -7.70 -14.95
N GLY A 53 1.13 -6.96 -15.74
CA GLY A 53 1.13 -5.49 -15.73
C GLY A 53 2.45 -4.89 -16.21
N ARG A 54 3.13 -5.54 -17.16
CA ARG A 54 4.43 -5.12 -17.70
C ARG A 54 4.40 -4.98 -19.21
N ILE A 55 5.04 -3.95 -19.73
CA ILE A 55 5.09 -3.65 -21.16
C ILE A 55 6.50 -3.27 -21.57
N ASP A 56 6.92 -3.71 -22.75
CA ASP A 56 8.23 -3.40 -23.31
C ASP A 56 8.18 -2.14 -24.20
N SER A 57 9.28 -1.40 -24.31
CA SER A 57 9.32 -0.09 -24.98
C SER A 57 8.85 -0.13 -26.44
N HIS A 58 9.24 -1.16 -27.20
CA HIS A 58 8.87 -1.33 -28.61
C HIS A 58 7.36 -1.50 -28.82
N VAL A 59 6.66 -2.00 -27.80
CA VAL A 59 5.20 -2.13 -27.81
C VAL A 59 4.55 -0.76 -27.65
N LEU A 60 5.06 0.07 -26.74
CA LEU A 60 4.58 1.45 -26.55
C LEU A 60 4.81 2.28 -27.81
N GLU A 61 5.98 2.16 -28.43
CA GLU A 61 6.29 2.78 -29.72
C GLU A 61 5.28 2.39 -30.80
N TYR A 62 4.90 1.11 -30.87
CA TYR A 62 3.90 0.66 -31.83
C TYR A 62 2.50 1.19 -31.51
N VAL A 63 2.07 1.11 -30.25
CA VAL A 63 0.73 1.56 -29.80
C VAL A 63 0.56 3.06 -30.06
N TRP A 64 1.64 3.84 -29.88
CA TRP A 64 1.62 5.28 -30.07
C TRP A 64 2.16 5.77 -31.41
N LYS A 65 2.46 4.88 -32.38
CA LYS A 65 3.08 5.25 -33.67
C LYS A 65 2.31 6.30 -34.48
N ASN A 66 1.00 6.39 -34.28
CA ASN A 66 0.10 7.32 -34.97
C ASN A 66 -0.28 8.54 -34.11
N LYS A 67 0.34 8.69 -32.93
CA LYS A 67 0.12 9.83 -32.04
C LYS A 67 1.04 10.97 -32.45
N GLU A 68 0.60 12.21 -32.21
CA GLU A 68 1.33 13.41 -32.61
C GLU A 68 2.61 13.62 -31.80
N VAL A 69 2.65 13.07 -30.59
CA VAL A 69 3.77 13.21 -29.64
C VAL A 69 4.61 11.96 -29.66
N ASN A 70 5.94 12.15 -29.66
CA ASN A 70 6.90 11.05 -29.60
C ASN A 70 6.68 10.19 -28.35
N ALA A 71 6.74 8.86 -28.53
CA ALA A 71 6.62 7.87 -27.47
C ALA A 71 7.54 8.16 -26.27
N GLU A 72 8.76 8.67 -26.47
CA GLU A 72 9.69 8.99 -25.38
C GLU A 72 9.13 10.08 -24.45
N ILE A 73 8.55 11.14 -25.02
CA ILE A 73 7.90 12.22 -24.26
C ILE A 73 6.67 11.70 -23.52
N LEU A 74 5.90 10.81 -24.16
CA LEU A 74 4.74 10.17 -23.52
C LEU A 74 5.15 9.29 -22.34
N VAL A 75 6.24 8.53 -22.46
CA VAL A 75 6.80 7.75 -21.34
C VAL A 75 7.18 8.65 -20.18
N GLU A 76 7.90 9.75 -20.45
CA GLU A 76 8.34 10.69 -19.40
C GLU A 76 7.14 11.30 -18.70
N LEU A 77 6.16 11.79 -19.46
CA LEU A 77 4.92 12.36 -18.95
C LEU A 77 4.15 11.38 -18.05
N LEU A 78 3.90 10.16 -18.53
CA LEU A 78 3.19 9.14 -17.75
C LEU A 78 3.99 8.68 -16.53
N SER A 79 5.32 8.77 -16.57
CA SER A 79 6.20 8.53 -15.43
C SER A 79 6.10 9.60 -14.35
N CYS A 80 5.88 10.87 -14.75
CA CYS A 80 5.57 11.98 -13.84
C CYS A 80 4.20 11.81 -13.17
N PHE A 81 3.21 11.31 -13.91
CA PHE A 81 1.87 11.02 -13.39
C PHE A 81 1.75 9.71 -12.63
N ASN A 82 2.86 9.01 -12.44
CA ASN A 82 2.89 7.77 -11.68
C ASN A 82 2.04 6.62 -12.30
N ILE A 83 1.87 6.63 -13.62
CA ILE A 83 1.07 5.65 -14.37
C ILE A 83 1.96 4.53 -14.93
N LEU A 84 3.15 4.90 -15.42
CA LEU A 84 4.09 4.02 -16.10
C LEU A 84 5.48 4.19 -15.48
N TYR A 85 6.23 3.11 -15.32
CA TYR A 85 7.54 3.19 -14.65
C TYR A 85 8.59 2.28 -15.24
N PRO A 86 9.79 2.80 -15.55
CA PRO A 86 10.87 1.99 -16.09
C PRO A 86 11.36 0.99 -15.05
N LEU A 87 11.47 -0.26 -15.45
CA LEU A 87 12.21 -1.28 -14.75
C LEU A 87 13.68 -1.13 -15.11
N SER A 88 14.54 -1.01 -14.10
CA SER A 88 15.98 -0.99 -14.33
C SER A 88 16.41 -2.36 -14.85
N ASN A 89 16.74 -2.43 -16.14
CA ASN A 89 17.46 -3.56 -16.70
C ASN A 89 18.93 -3.37 -16.31
N GLU A 90 19.44 -4.18 -15.37
CA GLU A 90 20.88 -4.45 -15.36
C GLU A 90 21.18 -5.03 -16.73
N LYS A 91 21.93 -4.28 -17.56
CA LYS A 91 22.32 -4.72 -18.90
C LYS A 91 23.14 -6.00 -18.73
N GLU A 92 22.52 -7.15 -18.91
CA GLU A 92 23.26 -8.37 -19.20
C GLU A 92 23.96 -8.12 -20.54
N ILE A 93 25.30 -8.14 -20.50
CA ILE A 93 26.17 -7.85 -21.63
C ILE A 93 25.83 -8.85 -22.75
N GLY A 94 25.09 -8.41 -23.78
CA GLY A 94 24.84 -9.21 -24.97
C GLY A 94 23.43 -9.12 -25.55
N GLU A 95 22.42 -8.69 -24.79
CA GLU A 95 21.05 -8.57 -25.31
C GLU A 95 20.66 -7.10 -25.54
N GLN A 96 20.23 -6.79 -26.77
CA GLN A 96 19.44 -5.60 -27.09
C GLN A 96 18.03 -5.76 -26.48
N SER A 97 17.95 -5.88 -25.16
CA SER A 97 16.69 -5.93 -24.44
C SER A 97 16.21 -4.49 -24.24
N GLY A 98 15.11 -4.13 -24.91
CA GLY A 98 14.44 -2.83 -24.76
C GLY A 98 14.06 -2.53 -23.31
N THR A 99 13.77 -1.27 -23.01
CA THR A 99 13.37 -0.87 -21.65
C THR A 99 12.00 -1.47 -21.33
N GLU A 100 11.89 -2.23 -20.23
CA GLU A 100 10.61 -2.76 -19.73
C GLU A 100 10.00 -1.74 -18.76
N TYR A 101 8.68 -1.64 -18.73
CA TYR A 101 7.93 -0.76 -17.83
C TYR A 101 6.88 -1.53 -17.02
N ILE A 102 6.62 -1.09 -15.79
CA ILE A 102 5.46 -1.50 -14.98
C ILE A 102 4.34 -0.49 -15.12
N ILE A 103 3.11 -0.99 -15.21
CA ILE A 103 1.87 -0.22 -15.10
C ILE A 103 1.11 -0.72 -13.86
N PRO A 104 1.18 0.00 -12.71
CA PRO A 104 0.68 -0.52 -11.44
C PRO A 104 -0.81 -0.92 -11.46
N CYS A 105 -1.65 -0.14 -12.14
CA CYS A 105 -3.08 -0.44 -12.23
C CYS A 105 -3.40 -1.71 -13.04
N MET A 106 -2.46 -2.19 -13.85
CA MET A 106 -2.59 -3.42 -14.66
C MET A 106 -1.92 -4.63 -14.01
N LEU A 107 -1.26 -4.46 -12.86
CA LEU A 107 -0.74 -5.57 -12.09
C LEU A 107 -1.88 -6.54 -11.75
N LYS A 108 -1.56 -7.83 -11.69
CA LYS A 108 -2.52 -8.87 -11.33
C LYS A 108 -2.27 -9.38 -9.92
N ASN A 109 -3.35 -9.76 -9.24
CA ASN A 109 -3.27 -10.52 -8.01
C ASN A 109 -2.80 -11.94 -8.31
N ARG A 110 -2.07 -12.53 -7.38
CA ARG A 110 -1.84 -13.97 -7.31
C ARG A 110 -2.56 -14.50 -6.08
N SER A 111 -2.70 -15.82 -6.00
CA SER A 111 -3.21 -16.45 -4.78
C SER A 111 -2.31 -16.14 -3.59
N ASP A 112 -2.91 -15.99 -2.41
CA ASP A 112 -2.18 -15.76 -1.16
C ASP A 112 -1.12 -16.84 -0.90
N GLU A 113 -1.42 -18.10 -1.22
CA GLU A 113 -0.47 -19.21 -1.14
C GLU A 113 0.79 -18.95 -1.99
N ARG A 114 0.63 -18.41 -3.20
CA ARG A 114 1.77 -18.12 -4.09
C ARG A 114 2.56 -16.92 -3.59
N CYS A 115 1.90 -15.91 -3.06
CA CYS A 115 2.54 -14.77 -2.41
C CYS A 115 3.39 -15.22 -1.22
N GLU A 116 2.85 -16.12 -0.39
CA GLU A 116 3.55 -16.68 0.77
C GLU A 116 4.76 -17.52 0.37
N LYS A 117 4.61 -18.42 -0.61
CA LYS A 117 5.75 -19.20 -1.16
C LYS A 117 6.86 -18.31 -1.69
N ARG A 118 6.53 -17.17 -2.32
CA ARG A 118 7.53 -16.21 -2.78
C ARG A 118 8.21 -15.47 -1.64
N TRP A 119 7.47 -15.11 -0.60
CA TRP A 119 8.04 -14.51 0.61
C TRP A 119 9.05 -15.46 1.26
N GLN A 120 8.66 -16.71 1.50
CA GLN A 120 9.56 -17.71 2.08
C GLN A 120 10.81 -17.94 1.21
N LYS A 121 10.63 -18.06 -0.11
CA LYS A 121 11.77 -18.18 -1.03
C LYS A 121 12.70 -16.95 -0.98
N ALA A 122 12.15 -15.75 -0.88
CA ALA A 122 12.95 -14.52 -0.76
C ALA A 122 13.76 -14.54 0.55
N CYS A 123 13.13 -14.93 1.66
CA CYS A 123 13.78 -15.10 2.94
C CYS A 123 14.89 -16.15 2.93
N GLU A 124 14.68 -17.30 2.28
CA GLU A 124 15.70 -18.35 2.11
C GLU A 124 16.88 -17.87 1.23
N THR A 125 16.58 -17.11 0.18
CA THR A 125 17.58 -16.60 -0.76
C THR A 125 18.39 -15.46 -0.14
N TRP A 126 17.81 -14.73 0.81
CA TRP A 126 18.45 -13.61 1.48
C TRP A 126 19.49 -14.10 2.49
N LYS A 127 20.72 -14.27 2.01
CA LYS A 127 21.85 -14.78 2.80
C LYS A 127 22.21 -13.85 3.96
N GLY A 128 22.21 -14.40 5.18
CA GLY A 128 22.72 -13.74 6.38
C GLY A 128 22.07 -14.28 7.66
N GLU A 129 22.70 -14.01 8.81
CA GLU A 129 22.00 -14.08 10.09
C GLU A 129 21.03 -12.92 10.15
N TRP A 130 19.74 -13.23 10.28
CA TRP A 130 18.68 -12.28 10.58
C TRP A 130 18.12 -12.60 11.95
N ASP A 131 17.52 -11.61 12.56
CA ASP A 131 17.01 -11.64 13.92
C ASP A 131 15.65 -12.35 13.99
N LYS A 132 14.57 -11.59 13.85
CA LYS A 132 13.18 -12.06 13.90
C LYS A 132 12.39 -11.34 12.84
N GLU A 133 11.22 -11.88 12.55
CA GLU A 133 10.28 -11.20 11.67
C GLU A 133 9.51 -10.16 12.47
N HIS A 134 9.60 -8.90 12.04
CA HIS A 134 8.82 -7.80 12.57
C HIS A 134 7.57 -7.60 11.71
N HIS A 135 6.47 -7.25 12.38
CA HIS A 135 5.19 -7.01 11.72
C HIS A 135 4.56 -5.70 12.19
N PHE A 136 4.16 -4.87 11.24
CA PHE A 136 3.52 -3.59 11.50
C PHE A 136 2.57 -3.17 10.39
N VAL A 137 1.67 -2.23 10.69
CA VAL A 137 0.55 -1.90 9.81
C VAL A 137 0.41 -0.40 9.66
N PHE A 138 0.14 0.04 8.43
CA PHE A 138 -0.43 1.34 8.14
C PHE A 138 -1.95 1.20 8.06
N ASP A 139 -2.66 1.96 8.89
CA ASP A 139 -4.11 1.92 8.98
C ASP A 139 -4.70 3.26 8.57
N PHE A 140 -5.49 3.23 7.49
CA PHE A 140 -6.12 4.42 6.90
C PHE A 140 -7.58 4.60 7.37
N GLY A 141 -7.98 3.87 8.42
CA GLY A 141 -9.31 3.97 9.00
C GLY A 141 -10.38 3.46 8.04
N ARG A 142 -11.14 4.39 7.47
CA ARG A 142 -12.28 4.08 6.59
C ARG A 142 -11.99 4.27 5.11
N PHE A 143 -10.86 4.86 4.77
CA PHE A 143 -10.59 5.21 3.38
C PHE A 143 -9.12 5.03 3.03
N LEU A 144 -8.84 4.04 2.21
CA LEU A 144 -7.55 3.85 1.56
C LEU A 144 -7.70 4.13 0.06
N PRO A 145 -7.18 5.26 -0.46
CA PRO A 145 -7.24 5.53 -1.89
C PRO A 145 -6.58 4.39 -2.69
N PRO A 146 -7.26 3.83 -3.72
CA PRO A 146 -6.70 2.73 -4.49
C PRO A 146 -5.32 3.02 -5.10
N ALA A 147 -5.07 4.28 -5.49
CA ALA A 147 -3.82 4.72 -6.07
C ALA A 147 -2.66 4.83 -5.06
N LEU A 148 -2.95 4.93 -3.74
CA LEU A 148 -1.91 5.11 -2.72
C LEU A 148 -0.93 3.94 -2.72
N PHE A 149 -1.45 2.71 -2.76
CA PHE A 149 -0.60 1.52 -2.78
C PHE A 149 0.28 1.48 -4.04
N HIS A 150 -0.28 1.81 -5.20
CA HIS A 150 0.48 1.89 -6.45
C HIS A 150 1.61 2.92 -6.37
N TYR A 151 1.34 4.11 -5.85
CA TYR A 151 2.36 5.13 -5.65
C TYR A 151 3.45 4.67 -4.68
N LEU A 152 3.06 3.98 -3.59
CA LEU A 152 4.00 3.44 -2.61
C LEU A 152 4.92 2.40 -3.24
N LEU A 153 4.36 1.42 -3.97
CA LEU A 153 5.13 0.38 -4.67
C LEU A 153 6.23 0.99 -5.54
N VAL A 154 5.91 2.06 -6.25
CA VAL A 154 6.85 2.69 -7.17
C VAL A 154 7.89 3.51 -6.44
N HIS A 155 7.48 4.33 -5.47
CA HIS A 155 8.42 5.13 -4.69
C HIS A 155 9.46 4.24 -4.01
N ILE A 156 9.04 3.07 -3.51
CA ILE A 156 9.92 2.06 -2.94
C ILE A 156 10.77 1.40 -4.03
N TYR A 157 10.18 1.01 -5.17
CA TYR A 157 10.91 0.41 -6.27
C TYR A 157 12.10 1.28 -6.73
N ARG A 158 11.84 2.58 -6.98
CA ARG A 158 12.86 3.58 -7.36
C ARG A 158 14.00 3.71 -6.34
N HIS A 159 13.71 3.46 -5.08
CA HIS A 159 14.72 3.46 -4.02
C HIS A 159 15.49 2.13 -3.98
N SER A 160 14.79 1.00 -4.05
CA SER A 160 15.38 -0.35 -3.95
C SER A 160 16.31 -0.73 -5.10
N CYS A 161 15.99 -0.33 -6.33
CA CYS A 161 16.74 -0.71 -7.53
C CYS A 161 18.14 -0.10 -7.65
N LYS A 162 18.49 0.83 -6.77
CA LYS A 162 19.86 1.38 -6.69
C LYS A 162 20.83 0.44 -5.98
N THR A 163 20.35 -0.67 -5.40
CA THR A 163 21.15 -1.57 -4.57
C THR A 163 21.22 -2.97 -5.18
N LYS A 164 22.40 -3.62 -5.13
CA LYS A 164 22.63 -4.99 -5.61
C LYS A 164 22.05 -6.04 -4.65
N ALA A 165 20.75 -5.95 -4.38
CA ALA A 165 20.04 -6.80 -3.44
C ALA A 165 19.01 -7.70 -4.17
N ILE A 166 18.04 -8.25 -3.45
CA ILE A 166 17.00 -9.10 -4.05
C ILE A 166 16.15 -8.28 -5.02
N LYS A 167 16.01 -8.78 -6.26
CA LYS A 167 15.18 -8.15 -7.29
C LYS A 167 13.75 -7.99 -6.78
N PRO A 168 13.19 -6.75 -6.80
CA PRO A 168 11.84 -6.52 -6.34
C PRO A 168 10.80 -7.38 -7.07
N THR A 169 9.86 -7.91 -6.31
CA THR A 169 8.67 -8.58 -6.86
C THR A 169 7.48 -7.68 -6.58
N ILE A 170 6.76 -7.26 -7.61
CA ILE A 170 5.62 -6.33 -7.48
C ILE A 170 4.39 -6.98 -8.11
N GLU A 171 3.31 -7.00 -7.35
CA GLU A 171 1.98 -7.49 -7.72
C GLU A 171 0.94 -6.48 -7.23
N ARG A 172 -0.33 -6.64 -7.64
CA ARG A 172 -1.36 -5.60 -7.40
C ARG A 172 -1.64 -5.34 -5.93
N GLN A 173 -1.58 -6.38 -5.09
CA GLN A 173 -1.84 -6.28 -3.65
C GLN A 173 -0.62 -6.64 -2.80
N THR A 174 0.48 -7.08 -3.40
CA THR A 174 1.66 -7.52 -2.64
C THR A 174 2.92 -7.07 -3.34
N ALA A 175 3.97 -6.82 -2.56
CA ALA A 175 5.29 -6.64 -3.11
C ALA A 175 6.37 -7.04 -2.11
N ILE A 176 7.51 -7.48 -2.62
CA ILE A 176 8.69 -7.85 -1.86
C ILE A 176 9.83 -6.97 -2.34
N PHE A 177 10.49 -6.32 -1.38
CA PHE A 177 11.59 -5.40 -1.63
C PHE A 177 12.75 -5.71 -0.68
N SER A 178 13.94 -5.25 -1.09
CA SER A 178 15.08 -5.18 -0.20
C SER A 178 15.72 -3.81 -0.29
N PHE A 179 16.19 -3.30 0.85
CA PHE A 179 16.92 -2.03 0.93
C PHE A 179 18.34 -2.28 1.42
N SER A 180 19.32 -1.79 0.65
CA SER A 180 20.75 -1.82 0.97
C SER A 180 21.30 -3.20 1.36
N ASN A 181 20.58 -4.27 1.01
CA ASN A 181 20.83 -5.63 1.52
C ASN A 181 20.84 -5.73 3.06
N GLN A 182 20.26 -4.75 3.77
CA GLN A 182 20.12 -4.68 5.24
C GLN A 182 18.72 -5.08 5.69
N PHE A 183 17.73 -4.74 4.86
CA PHE A 183 16.31 -4.98 5.12
C PHE A 183 15.71 -5.80 4.00
N LEU A 184 14.92 -6.81 4.35
CA LEU A 184 14.02 -7.52 3.45
C LEU A 184 12.61 -7.36 3.98
N PHE A 185 11.68 -6.93 3.13
CA PHE A 185 10.31 -6.71 3.58
C PHE A 185 9.27 -6.97 2.49
N ARG A 186 8.08 -7.32 2.95
CA ARG A 186 6.89 -7.53 2.15
C ARG A 186 5.82 -6.54 2.54
N LEU A 187 5.24 -5.88 1.54
CA LEU A 187 4.00 -5.12 1.68
C LEU A 187 2.83 -6.00 1.24
N LYS A 188 1.72 -5.99 2.01
CA LYS A 188 0.44 -6.59 1.65
C LYS A 188 -0.68 -5.57 1.83
N LEU A 189 -1.36 -5.23 0.75
CA LEU A 189 -2.56 -4.42 0.73
C LEU A 189 -3.76 -5.28 1.18
N VAL A 190 -4.49 -4.80 2.19
CA VAL A 190 -5.72 -5.40 2.71
C VAL A 190 -6.84 -4.37 2.51
N PRO A 191 -7.43 -4.31 1.30
CA PRO A 191 -8.36 -3.25 0.94
C PRO A 191 -9.65 -3.29 1.77
N GLU A 192 -10.12 -4.49 2.15
CA GLU A 192 -11.32 -4.70 2.97
C GLU A 192 -11.22 -4.03 4.35
N HIS A 193 -10.00 -3.77 4.82
CA HIS A 193 -9.73 -3.18 6.12
C HIS A 193 -9.04 -1.82 6.03
N CYS A 194 -8.85 -1.29 4.81
CA CYS A 194 -8.10 -0.06 4.57
C CYS A 194 -6.71 -0.09 5.22
N GLN A 195 -6.02 -1.22 5.12
CA GLN A 195 -4.73 -1.45 5.76
C GLN A 195 -3.65 -1.86 4.77
N ILE A 196 -2.41 -1.46 5.06
CA ILE A 196 -1.21 -1.99 4.39
C ILE A 196 -0.35 -2.63 5.47
N TRP A 197 -0.17 -3.94 5.35
CA TRP A 197 0.60 -4.75 6.28
C TRP A 197 2.04 -4.85 5.80
N VAL A 198 2.98 -4.78 6.74
CA VAL A 198 4.40 -4.88 6.49
C VAL A 198 4.97 -6.03 7.31
N TYR A 199 5.61 -6.96 6.63
CA TYR A 199 6.39 -8.03 7.23
C TYR A 199 7.85 -7.75 6.88
N SER A 200 8.75 -7.70 7.85
CA SER A 200 10.14 -7.36 7.62
C SER A 200 11.10 -8.22 8.40
N ARG A 201 12.27 -8.46 7.83
CA ARG A 201 13.43 -9.07 8.48
C ARG A 201 14.62 -8.14 8.35
N CYS A 202 15.43 -8.10 9.39
CA CYS A 202 16.62 -7.27 9.45
C CYS A 202 17.85 -8.15 9.58
N LYS A 203 18.96 -7.73 9.00
CA LYS A 203 20.24 -8.37 9.31
C LYS A 203 20.58 -8.11 10.77
N LYS A 204 21.20 -9.09 11.41
CA LYS A 204 21.64 -8.97 12.80
C LYS A 204 22.51 -7.71 12.99
N GLY A 205 22.11 -6.86 13.95
CA GLY A 205 22.76 -5.59 14.26
C GLY A 205 22.15 -4.37 13.57
N GLU A 206 21.26 -4.55 12.59
CA GLU A 206 20.44 -3.48 12.02
C GLU A 206 19.17 -3.28 12.85
N ASN A 207 18.65 -2.05 12.88
CA ASN A 207 17.42 -1.74 13.62
C ASN A 207 16.22 -1.69 12.65
N PHE A 208 15.22 -2.55 12.84
CA PHE A 208 14.01 -2.51 12.00
C PHE A 208 13.26 -1.17 12.08
N LEU A 209 13.46 -0.39 13.16
CA LEU A 209 12.91 0.96 13.26
C LEU A 209 13.40 1.86 12.13
N ASP A 210 14.62 1.69 11.63
CA ASP A 210 15.11 2.48 10.50
C ASP A 210 14.26 2.23 9.25
N LEU A 211 13.92 0.97 8.97
CA LEU A 211 12.98 0.61 7.90
C LEU A 211 11.58 1.20 8.16
N ALA A 212 11.07 1.08 9.39
CA ALA A 212 9.78 1.64 9.79
C ALA A 212 9.71 3.15 9.52
N HIS A 213 10.75 3.90 9.88
CA HIS A 213 10.87 5.34 9.62
C HIS A 213 10.92 5.65 8.12
N ILE A 214 11.71 4.90 7.35
CA ILE A 214 11.81 5.09 5.89
C ILE A 214 10.44 4.90 5.24
N LEU A 215 9.73 3.83 5.59
CA LEU A 215 8.41 3.54 5.03
C LEU A 215 7.37 4.56 5.48
N ARG A 216 7.36 4.95 6.76
CA ARG A 216 6.47 6.00 7.29
C ARG A 216 6.69 7.31 6.54
N LYS A 217 7.94 7.72 6.33
CA LYS A 217 8.27 8.93 5.56
C LYS A 217 7.73 8.85 4.14
N LYS A 218 7.90 7.73 3.45
CA LYS A 218 7.39 7.53 2.07
C LYS A 218 5.88 7.60 1.99
N VAL A 219 5.16 6.97 2.93
CA VAL A 219 3.69 7.07 2.99
C VAL A 219 3.25 8.50 3.28
N SER A 220 3.90 9.19 4.22
CA SER A 220 3.62 10.60 4.52
C SER A 220 3.84 11.52 3.32
N GLU A 221 4.95 11.36 2.59
CA GLU A 221 5.26 12.13 1.37
C GLU A 221 4.15 11.95 0.31
N ILE A 222 3.73 10.70 0.07
CA ILE A 222 2.65 10.39 -0.88
C ILE A 222 1.31 11.00 -0.43
N CYS A 223 0.98 10.90 0.86
CA CYS A 223 -0.24 11.49 1.40
C CYS A 223 -0.22 13.01 1.23
N GLN A 224 0.87 13.68 1.59
CA GLN A 224 1.00 15.13 1.46
C GLN A 224 0.90 15.61 0.01
N GLN A 225 1.50 14.87 -0.93
CA GLN A 225 1.55 15.25 -2.33
C GLN A 225 0.23 14.98 -3.07
N TYR A 226 -0.42 13.84 -2.82
CA TYR A 226 -1.56 13.37 -3.63
C TYR A 226 -2.87 13.25 -2.86
N PHE A 227 -2.83 13.14 -1.53
CA PHE A 227 -4.00 12.87 -0.68
C PHE A 227 -3.99 13.76 0.57
N LYS A 228 -3.98 15.09 0.37
CA LYS A 228 -3.72 16.11 1.40
C LYS A 228 -4.46 15.91 2.73
N TYR A 229 -5.67 15.35 2.70
CA TYR A 229 -6.52 15.16 3.89
C TYR A 229 -6.50 13.74 4.45
N LEU A 230 -5.77 12.83 3.81
CA LEU A 230 -5.65 11.45 4.25
C LEU A 230 -4.79 11.38 5.51
N LYS A 231 -5.36 10.80 6.56
CA LYS A 231 -4.67 10.49 7.82
C LYS A 231 -4.47 8.99 7.91
N PHE A 232 -3.40 8.58 8.57
CA PHE A 232 -3.16 7.18 8.86
C PHE A 232 -2.52 7.02 10.24
N VAL A 233 -2.74 5.86 10.82
CA VAL A 233 -2.04 5.37 12.02
C VAL A 233 -1.00 4.36 11.59
N PHE A 234 0.10 4.29 12.32
CA PHE A 234 1.22 3.40 12.04
C PHE A 234 1.74 2.79 13.34
N GLY A 235 2.00 1.48 13.32
CA GLY A 235 2.59 0.78 14.46
C GLY A 235 2.29 -0.73 14.46
N PRO A 236 2.54 -1.41 15.60
CA PRO A 236 2.24 -2.81 15.77
C PRO A 236 0.75 -3.03 15.90
N VAL A 237 0.35 -4.26 15.62
CA VAL A 237 -1.01 -4.72 15.86
C VAL A 237 -1.22 -5.00 17.35
N CYS A 238 -2.36 -4.57 17.89
CA CYS A 238 -2.77 -4.95 19.22
C CYS A 238 -2.91 -6.48 19.32
N PRO A 239 -2.28 -7.14 20.31
CA PRO A 239 -2.33 -8.59 20.43
C PRO A 239 -3.71 -9.11 20.85
N ARG A 240 -4.59 -8.25 21.38
CA ARG A 240 -5.97 -8.60 21.73
C ARG A 240 -6.80 -8.85 20.46
N GLU A 241 -7.20 -10.11 20.25
CA GLU A 241 -7.93 -10.55 19.04
C GLU A 241 -9.21 -9.75 18.76
N ASN A 242 -9.97 -9.45 19.81
CA ASN A 242 -11.19 -8.65 19.75
C ASN A 242 -10.98 -7.30 20.43
N CYS A 243 -9.85 -6.64 20.13
CA CYS A 243 -9.66 -5.28 20.60
C CYS A 243 -10.82 -4.43 20.07
N PRO A 244 -11.57 -3.70 20.94
CA PRO A 244 -12.52 -2.67 20.49
C PRO A 244 -11.83 -1.71 19.51
N GLY A 245 -10.50 -1.63 19.67
CA GLY A 245 -9.46 -1.27 18.71
C GLY A 245 -9.84 -1.24 17.25
N ALA A 246 -10.27 -2.43 16.84
CA ALA A 246 -10.49 -2.80 15.47
C ALA A 246 -11.74 -2.14 14.89
N THR A 247 -12.67 -1.72 15.74
CA THR A 247 -13.96 -1.14 15.35
C THR A 247 -14.11 0.33 15.71
N PHE A 248 -13.36 0.86 16.68
CA PHE A 248 -13.38 2.28 17.03
C PHE A 248 -12.47 3.10 16.11
N HIS A 249 -12.81 4.38 15.99
CA HIS A 249 -12.20 5.29 15.02
C HIS A 249 -11.61 6.51 15.72
N VAL A 250 -10.48 7.00 15.22
CA VAL A 250 -9.80 8.20 15.73
C VAL A 250 -10.69 9.46 15.63
N GLU A 251 -11.68 9.46 14.74
CA GLU A 251 -12.68 10.55 14.60
C GLU A 251 -13.79 10.51 15.66
N ASN A 252 -13.97 9.38 16.37
CA ASN A 252 -14.96 9.23 17.44
C ASN A 252 -14.42 9.63 18.82
N ILE A 253 -13.24 10.25 18.88
CA ILE A 253 -12.80 10.98 20.08
C ILE A 253 -13.61 12.29 20.12
N GLN A 254 -14.91 12.17 20.38
CA GLN A 254 -15.65 13.27 21.00
C GLN A 254 -14.97 13.52 22.35
N ARG A 255 -14.53 14.76 22.51
CA ARG A 255 -13.97 15.30 23.76
C ARG A 255 -14.91 14.96 24.93
N PRO A 256 -14.38 14.80 26.16
CA PRO A 256 -15.19 14.58 27.34
C PRO A 256 -16.32 15.61 27.42
N CYS A 257 -17.51 15.09 27.69
CA CYS A 257 -18.78 15.77 27.81
C CYS A 257 -18.67 17.19 28.38
N GLU A 258 -18.92 18.21 27.55
CA GLU A 258 -19.52 19.43 28.06
C GLU A 258 -21.04 19.24 28.05
N SER A 259 -21.58 19.40 29.24
CA SER A 259 -22.96 19.20 29.62
C SER A 259 -23.89 20.07 28.77
N SER A 260 -24.84 19.44 28.07
CA SER A 260 -26.12 20.08 27.73
C SER A 260 -27.18 18.98 27.86
N SER A 261 -27.78 18.94 29.03
CA SER A 261 -29.15 19.42 29.25
C SER A 261 -30.15 18.54 28.52
N SER A 262 -30.62 17.55 29.27
CA SER A 262 -31.85 16.82 29.10
C SER A 262 -33.02 17.74 28.76
N GLU A 263 -33.58 17.59 27.56
CA GLU A 263 -35.02 17.74 27.37
C GLU A 263 -35.49 16.59 26.47
N SER A 264 -36.14 15.65 27.14
CA SER A 264 -36.96 14.59 26.57
C SER A 264 -38.33 15.16 26.23
N GLU A 265 -38.77 15.02 24.99
CA GLU A 265 -40.20 14.99 24.67
C GLU A 265 -40.51 13.74 23.84
N GLU A 266 -41.28 12.87 24.48
CA GLU A 266 -42.01 11.77 23.88
C GLU A 266 -43.14 12.33 23.00
N ASN A 267 -43.37 11.76 21.82
CA ASN A 267 -44.75 11.60 21.39
C ASN A 267 -44.95 10.34 20.54
N SER A 268 -46.11 9.73 20.77
CA SER A 268 -46.45 8.34 20.47
C SER A 268 -47.46 8.24 19.33
N GLN A 269 -47.46 7.09 18.63
CA GLN A 269 -48.63 6.42 18.00
C GLN A 269 -49.27 7.12 16.76
N SER A 270 -49.80 6.46 15.72
CA SER A 270 -50.17 5.06 15.42
C SER A 270 -50.63 4.92 13.94
N SER A 271 -50.61 3.68 13.41
CA SER A 271 -51.59 3.03 12.47
C SER A 271 -51.83 3.64 11.06
N ASP A 272 -52.09 2.94 9.95
CA ASP A 272 -52.49 1.54 9.69
C ASP A 272 -52.43 1.21 8.16
N GLY A 273 -52.35 -0.09 7.84
CA GLY A 273 -52.83 -0.79 6.62
C GLY A 273 -52.16 -0.56 5.25
N SER A 274 -52.02 -1.53 4.34
CA SER A 274 -52.22 -3.00 4.32
C SER A 274 -51.81 -3.51 2.91
N GLU A 275 -51.06 -4.62 2.86
CA GLU A 275 -51.11 -5.77 1.89
C GLU A 275 -50.82 -5.51 0.38
N THR A 276 -50.18 -6.38 -0.42
CA THR A 276 -50.17 -7.85 -0.52
C THR A 276 -48.91 -8.41 -1.22
N GLU A 277 -48.39 -9.52 -0.67
CA GLU A 277 -47.98 -10.80 -1.29
C GLU A 277 -47.00 -10.90 -2.48
N THR A 278 -45.90 -11.64 -2.29
CA THR A 278 -45.73 -12.98 -2.91
C THR A 278 -44.62 -13.78 -2.22
N GLU A 279 -44.92 -15.06 -1.99
CA GLU A 279 -44.12 -16.09 -1.35
C GLU A 279 -42.92 -16.54 -2.21
N ASP A 280 -41.82 -16.94 -1.57
CA ASP A 280 -41.35 -18.33 -1.72
C ASP A 280 -40.17 -18.64 -0.78
N ASN A 281 -40.33 -19.76 -0.07
CA ASN A 281 -39.48 -20.24 1.00
C ASN A 281 -38.80 -21.53 0.52
N ALA A 282 -37.48 -21.55 0.38
CA ALA A 282 -36.75 -22.81 0.17
C ALA A 282 -35.29 -22.72 0.66
N ASN A 283 -35.07 -23.24 1.87
CA ASN A 283 -33.95 -24.07 2.29
C ASN A 283 -32.67 -24.04 1.42
N GLN A 284 -31.60 -23.44 1.95
CA GLN A 284 -30.25 -23.91 1.64
C GLN A 284 -29.35 -23.96 2.88
N LYS A 285 -29.54 -25.08 3.60
CA LYS A 285 -28.50 -25.97 4.13
C LYS A 285 -27.16 -25.31 4.47
N VAL A 286 -27.02 -24.99 5.75
CA VAL A 286 -25.75 -24.85 6.47
C VAL A 286 -24.86 -26.06 6.16
N VAL A 287 -23.78 -25.84 5.42
CA VAL A 287 -22.71 -26.82 5.23
C VAL A 287 -21.39 -26.16 5.57
N GLY A 288 -20.87 -26.54 6.74
CA GLY A 288 -19.44 -26.67 7.03
C GLY A 288 -18.57 -25.44 6.80
N ALA A 289 -18.59 -24.51 7.76
CA ALA A 289 -17.46 -23.61 7.95
C ALA A 289 -16.22 -24.45 8.33
N THR A 290 -15.37 -24.72 7.35
CA THR A 290 -14.01 -25.21 7.57
C THR A 290 -13.21 -24.10 8.26
N ALA A 291 -12.30 -24.51 9.17
CA ALA A 291 -11.57 -23.68 10.12
C ALA A 291 -10.54 -22.69 9.51
N ALA A 292 -10.74 -22.20 8.28
CA ALA A 292 -9.81 -21.32 7.55
C ALA A 292 -10.19 -19.82 7.56
N ASN A 293 -11.42 -19.46 7.96
CA ASN A 293 -11.94 -18.08 7.82
C ASN A 293 -11.89 -17.20 9.09
N GLN A 294 -11.09 -17.55 10.10
CA GLN A 294 -11.01 -16.77 11.35
C GLN A 294 -9.97 -15.63 11.32
N ASN A 295 -9.22 -15.46 10.23
CA ASN A 295 -8.12 -14.47 10.12
C ASN A 295 -8.47 -13.15 9.41
N GLU A 296 -9.69 -12.94 8.93
CA GLU A 296 -10.08 -11.76 8.14
C GLU A 296 -10.83 -10.71 8.96
N ARG A 297 -10.25 -10.29 10.10
CA ARG A 297 -10.76 -9.14 10.85
C ARG A 297 -9.75 -8.00 10.78
N ARG A 298 -10.25 -6.77 10.60
CA ARG A 298 -9.46 -5.55 10.77
C ARG A 298 -8.75 -5.63 12.11
N ARG A 299 -7.44 -5.39 12.12
CA ARG A 299 -6.65 -5.45 13.35
C ARG A 299 -6.44 -4.04 13.87
N HIS A 300 -6.61 -3.84 15.17
CA HIS A 300 -6.30 -2.54 15.76
C HIS A 300 -4.80 -2.26 15.68
N VAL A 301 -4.44 -1.08 15.16
CA VAL A 301 -3.05 -0.61 15.12
C VAL A 301 -2.81 0.33 16.29
N ILE A 302 -1.84 -0.02 17.13
CA ILE A 302 -1.41 0.84 18.24
C ILE A 302 -0.61 1.98 17.64
N PRO A 303 -1.04 3.24 17.78
CA PRO A 303 -0.31 4.38 17.25
C PRO A 303 1.03 4.49 17.94
N ILE A 304 2.11 4.46 17.16
CA ILE A 304 3.42 4.82 17.67
C ILE A 304 3.71 6.25 17.25
N ASN A 305 3.69 7.14 18.23
CA ASN A 305 4.40 8.39 18.10
C ASN A 305 5.81 8.15 18.64
N LEU A 306 6.79 8.15 17.74
CA LEU A 306 8.19 7.86 18.04
C LEU A 306 8.82 8.87 19.02
N ASP A 307 8.11 9.96 19.30
CA ASP A 307 8.49 11.02 20.23
C ASP A 307 7.68 11.03 21.56
N SER A 308 6.60 10.23 21.68
CA SER A 308 5.81 10.08 22.93
C SER A 308 4.86 8.88 22.84
N PHE A 309 4.93 7.96 23.80
CA PHE A 309 4.07 6.78 23.83
C PHE A 309 2.98 6.90 24.90
N ASP A 310 1.73 7.05 24.48
CA ASP A 310 0.56 6.84 25.34
C ASP A 310 -0.31 5.75 24.71
N PRO A 311 -0.36 4.54 25.29
CA PRO A 311 -1.21 3.48 24.78
C PRO A 311 -2.66 3.93 24.94
N PRO A 312 -3.46 3.85 23.88
CA PRO A 312 -4.88 4.20 23.99
C PRO A 312 -5.63 3.38 25.07
N TYR A 313 -6.68 3.95 25.68
CA TYR A 313 -7.39 3.41 26.85
C TYR A 313 -7.81 1.92 26.75
N TRP A 314 -8.39 1.53 25.62
CA TRP A 314 -8.77 0.15 25.27
C TRP A 314 -7.63 -0.89 25.21
N CYS A 315 -6.36 -0.48 25.28
CA CYS A 315 -5.18 -1.34 25.29
C CYS A 315 -4.46 -1.36 26.65
N GLN A 316 -4.94 -0.63 27.66
CA GLN A 316 -4.26 -0.50 28.96
C GLN A 316 -4.28 -1.80 29.78
N GLU A 317 -5.25 -2.68 29.54
CA GLU A 317 -5.38 -3.98 30.21
C GLU A 317 -4.53 -5.10 29.56
N VAL A 318 -3.82 -4.78 28.47
CA VAL A 318 -3.03 -5.75 27.71
C VAL A 318 -1.56 -5.47 28.00
N ASP A 319 -0.81 -6.51 28.37
CA ASP A 319 0.64 -6.38 28.44
C ASP A 319 1.20 -6.17 27.03
N LEU A 320 1.53 -4.92 26.72
CA LEU A 320 2.12 -4.52 25.45
C LEU A 320 3.65 -4.56 25.49
N SER A 321 4.26 -4.89 26.63
CA SER A 321 5.70 -4.80 26.83
C SER A 321 6.44 -5.59 25.76
N GLU A 322 6.10 -6.87 25.56
CA GLU A 322 6.64 -7.72 24.50
C GLU A 322 6.48 -7.13 23.08
N ASN A 323 5.30 -6.56 22.78
CA ASN A 323 4.99 -5.99 21.47
C ASN A 323 5.68 -4.65 21.20
N LEU A 324 6.09 -3.93 22.25
CA LEU A 324 6.68 -2.60 22.19
C LEU A 324 8.18 -2.59 22.51
N LYS A 325 8.74 -3.68 23.06
CA LYS A 325 10.17 -3.83 23.37
C LYS A 325 11.06 -3.43 22.20
N ASP A 326 10.64 -3.77 20.98
CA ASP A 326 11.39 -3.44 19.76
C ASP A 326 11.16 -1.99 19.32
N TRP A 327 10.03 -1.40 19.67
CA TRP A 327 9.61 -0.08 19.20
C TRP A 327 10.11 1.07 20.06
N ASP A 328 10.35 0.81 21.34
CA ASP A 328 10.87 1.78 22.29
C ASP A 328 12.07 1.17 23.05
N PRO A 329 13.30 1.60 22.71
CA PRO A 329 14.51 1.20 23.44
C PRO A 329 14.49 1.58 24.93
N ALA A 330 13.70 2.59 25.34
CA ALA A 330 13.59 2.99 26.73
C ALA A 330 12.75 2.00 27.56
N LEU A 331 11.78 1.31 26.93
CA LEU A 331 11.01 0.25 27.59
C LEU A 331 11.84 -1.02 27.82
N THR A 332 12.84 -1.30 26.97
CA THR A 332 13.77 -2.43 27.15
C THR A 332 14.84 -2.18 28.21
N ALA A 333 15.16 -0.92 28.53
CA ALA A 333 16.06 -0.57 29.63
C ALA A 333 15.41 -0.73 31.03
N SER A 334 14.11 -1.04 31.08
CA SER A 334 13.30 -1.04 32.30
C SER A 334 13.05 -2.44 32.90
N ASP A 335 13.79 -3.47 32.47
CA ASP A 335 13.75 -4.79 33.12
C ASP A 335 14.24 -4.76 34.60
N GLU A 336 14.74 -3.62 35.10
CA GLU A 336 14.99 -3.39 36.54
C GLU A 336 13.87 -2.62 37.27
N VAL A 337 12.78 -2.20 36.59
CA VAL A 337 11.68 -1.43 37.21
C VAL A 337 10.31 -2.04 36.91
N ILE A 338 10.21 -3.36 36.88
CA ILE A 338 8.90 -4.06 37.00
C ILE A 338 8.63 -4.35 38.49
N VAL A 339 8.68 -3.33 39.33
CA VAL A 339 8.06 -3.33 40.67
C VAL A 339 7.73 -1.88 41.05
N THR A 340 6.82 -1.17 40.37
CA THR A 340 6.07 -0.01 40.96
C THR A 340 5.01 0.62 40.04
N LEU A 341 4.19 -0.17 39.33
CA LEU A 341 2.96 0.37 38.71
C LEU A 341 1.66 -0.34 39.15
N ASN A 342 1.72 -1.16 40.21
CA ASN A 342 0.53 -1.78 40.82
C ASN A 342 -0.05 -1.04 42.05
N THR A 343 0.38 0.19 42.35
CA THR A 343 -0.15 0.94 43.50
C THR A 343 -0.27 2.44 43.22
N ARG A 344 -1.08 2.81 42.24
CA ARG A 344 -1.75 4.13 42.23
C ARG A 344 -3.14 3.99 41.63
N ASN A 345 -4.05 3.45 42.44
CA ASN A 345 -5.48 3.80 42.51
C ASN A 345 -6.16 2.90 43.56
N LEU A 346 -6.02 3.31 44.82
CA LEU A 346 -7.00 3.13 45.88
C LEU A 346 -7.17 4.47 46.59
#